data_AF-A0A226F2P4-F1
#
_entry.id   AF-A0A226F2P4-F1
#
_cell.length_a   1.000
_cell.length_b   1.000
_cell.length_c   1.000
_cell.angle_alpha   90.00
_cell.angle_beta   90.00
_cell.angle_gamma   90.00
#
_symmetry.space_group_name_H-M   'P 1'
#
loop_
_entity.id
_entity.type
_entity.pdbx_description
1 polymer ?
#
loop_
_entity_poly.entity_id
_entity_poly.type
_entity_poly.pdbx_seq_one_letter_code
_entity_poly.pdbx_strand_id
1 'polypeptide(L)'
;MSLCLHENNTQLQLMTSSIKLQMEYEMLEDSNDVNMTIMINDTIPSAPSEMTNLTLGGYCNPWLGELGAWYGGVHGYSSLVVCLFGCVMNLLNLVVLTRREMHNPTNAILTGLAFADLLNDLEYMPFALFMKVLARPGYPPKTNPWALFVLAHSNFSQVCHTISIWLTVTLAVWRYMMVAMPMQNKTLCTMERAKLAIIIAYVCSLLVCIPLNLSFSIKDTSGMSSNVTMNGTDVKYYVYYSDLAQAHDKLLVKANFWTYSVVIKLIPCLVLTVVSFRLINSLMEAKRRKAQLKGGGRGAAKGGEDGGGDRTTRMLLAVLLLFLMTEFPQGILGLLSLLLGDAFFRSCYLPLGDLMDIVALSNSAINFILYTAMSLKFRQVFMATFHLNKLCPQQRLSPESDLTTTRVIHSIALPSNGVHQSPLA
;
A
#
# COMPACT_ATOMS: atom_id res chain seq x y z
N MET A 1 27.20 -21.85 -41.04
CA MET A 1 27.44 -20.41 -40.81
C MET A 1 26.08 -19.71 -40.87
N SER A 2 25.09 -20.24 -40.16
CA SER A 2 24.81 -20.01 -38.72
C SER A 2 24.13 -18.63 -38.59
N LEU A 3 22.80 -18.52 -38.68
CA LEU A 3 21.81 -18.99 -37.69
C LEU A 3 22.32 -18.72 -36.25
N CYS A 4 22.50 -17.43 -35.93
CA CYS A 4 22.77 -16.94 -34.58
C CYS A 4 22.59 -15.41 -34.52
N LEU A 5 21.35 -14.91 -34.68
CA LEU A 5 20.97 -13.52 -34.36
C LEU A 5 19.48 -13.46 -33.98
N HIS A 6 19.02 -14.42 -33.18
CA HIS A 6 17.78 -14.28 -32.42
C HIS A 6 18.17 -14.16 -30.94
N GLU A 7 18.86 -13.07 -30.64
CA GLU A 7 19.44 -12.80 -29.32
C GLU A 7 18.55 -11.78 -28.59
N ASN A 8 17.89 -12.26 -27.52
CA ASN A 8 17.52 -11.50 -26.32
C ASN A 8 16.65 -10.25 -26.48
N ASN A 9 15.38 -10.41 -26.86
CA ASN A 9 14.43 -9.28 -26.88
C ASN A 9 13.27 -9.36 -25.87
N THR A 10 13.44 -10.10 -24.77
CA THR A 10 12.43 -10.18 -23.70
C THR A 10 12.76 -9.41 -22.43
N GLN A 11 13.85 -8.63 -22.38
CA GLN A 11 14.30 -8.01 -21.14
C GLN A 11 13.30 -6.97 -20.62
N LEU A 12 12.55 -7.42 -19.59
CA LEU A 12 11.91 -6.67 -18.51
C LEU A 12 10.65 -5.87 -18.90
N GLN A 13 9.45 -6.40 -18.60
CA GLN A 13 8.09 -5.84 -18.84
C GLN A 13 7.23 -5.83 -17.54
N LEU A 14 7.39 -4.87 -16.63
CA LEU A 14 6.67 -4.87 -15.33
C LEU A 14 5.98 -3.54 -15.01
N MET A 15 4.68 -3.64 -14.73
CA MET A 15 4.04 -3.39 -13.42
C MET A 15 2.65 -4.06 -13.38
N THR A 16 2.21 -4.41 -12.18
CA THR A 16 1.27 -5.48 -11.79
C THR A 16 -0.17 -5.41 -12.35
N SER A 17 -0.85 -6.57 -12.39
CA SER A 17 -2.21 -6.89 -12.93
C SER A 17 -2.55 -6.44 -14.35
N SER A 18 -2.42 -5.15 -14.67
CA SER A 18 -2.74 -4.56 -15.97
C SER A 18 -1.89 -5.13 -17.11
N ILE A 19 -0.64 -5.49 -16.83
CA ILE A 19 0.30 -6.06 -17.80
C ILE A 19 0.26 -7.59 -17.84
N LYS A 20 -0.20 -8.26 -16.77
CA LYS A 20 -0.40 -9.73 -16.77
C LYS A 20 -1.38 -10.15 -17.87
N LEU A 21 -2.45 -9.37 -18.06
CA LEU A 21 -3.42 -9.54 -19.15
C LEU A 21 -2.85 -9.41 -20.55
N GLN A 22 -1.90 -8.49 -20.70
CA GLN A 22 -1.24 -8.25 -21.97
C GLN A 22 -0.27 -9.39 -22.28
N MET A 23 0.44 -9.91 -21.26
CA MET A 23 1.37 -11.04 -21.37
C MET A 23 0.68 -12.40 -21.56
N GLU A 24 -0.46 -12.66 -20.91
CA GLU A 24 -1.24 -13.88 -21.16
C GLU A 24 -1.71 -13.97 -22.62
N TYR A 25 -1.90 -12.83 -23.31
CA TYR A 25 -2.25 -12.82 -24.72
C TYR A 25 -1.08 -13.02 -25.66
N GLU A 26 0.05 -12.33 -25.46
CA GLU A 26 1.22 -12.49 -26.33
C GLU A 26 1.72 -13.94 -26.31
N MET A 27 1.65 -14.62 -25.16
CA MET A 27 1.98 -16.06 -25.07
C MET A 27 0.96 -16.98 -25.79
N LEU A 28 -0.31 -16.58 -25.92
CA LEU A 28 -1.34 -17.34 -26.65
C LEU A 28 -1.31 -17.09 -28.17
N GLU A 29 -0.89 -15.91 -28.62
CA GLU A 29 -0.67 -15.61 -30.04
C GLU A 29 0.60 -16.33 -30.55
N ASP A 30 1.69 -16.32 -29.76
CA ASP A 30 2.94 -17.04 -30.07
C ASP A 30 2.74 -18.57 -30.07
N SER A 31 1.90 -19.11 -29.17
CA SER A 31 1.53 -20.54 -29.17
C SER A 31 0.68 -20.95 -30.37
N ASN A 32 -0.15 -20.06 -30.93
CA ASN A 32 -0.98 -20.36 -32.10
C ASN A 32 -0.19 -20.24 -33.41
N ASP A 33 0.76 -19.31 -33.50
CA ASP A 33 1.70 -19.22 -34.63
C ASP A 33 2.70 -20.40 -34.63
N VAL A 34 3.18 -20.85 -33.46
CA VAL A 34 4.03 -22.05 -33.34
C VAL A 34 3.26 -23.32 -33.69
N ASN A 35 2.01 -23.50 -33.26
CA ASN A 35 1.20 -24.66 -33.64
C ASN A 35 0.81 -24.68 -35.13
N MET A 36 0.67 -23.50 -35.76
CA MET A 36 0.42 -23.42 -37.21
C MET A 36 1.69 -23.68 -38.03
N THR A 37 2.87 -23.40 -37.47
CA THR A 37 4.17 -23.68 -38.10
C THR A 37 4.62 -25.14 -37.91
N ILE A 38 4.20 -25.81 -36.82
CA ILE A 38 4.53 -27.22 -36.56
C ILE A 38 3.72 -28.19 -37.47
N MET A 39 2.63 -27.75 -38.08
CA MET A 39 1.82 -28.61 -38.98
C MET A 39 2.33 -28.69 -40.43
N ILE A 40 3.55 -28.20 -40.72
CA ILE A 40 4.18 -28.28 -42.05
C ILE A 40 5.64 -28.76 -41.93
N ASN A 41 5.92 -29.94 -41.34
CA ASN A 41 7.14 -30.69 -41.70
C ASN A 41 7.16 -32.18 -41.29
N ASP A 42 6.09 -32.93 -41.58
CA ASP A 42 6.13 -34.39 -41.48
C ASP A 42 6.97 -35.00 -42.61
N THR A 43 8.30 -35.03 -42.47
CA THR A 43 9.18 -36.04 -43.09
C THR A 43 10.61 -35.95 -42.54
N ILE A 44 10.96 -36.71 -41.48
CA ILE A 44 12.32 -37.25 -41.27
C ILE A 44 12.24 -38.61 -40.54
N PRO A 45 12.98 -39.66 -40.95
CA PRO A 45 13.06 -40.94 -40.25
C PRO A 45 13.99 -40.92 -39.01
N SER A 46 13.70 -41.85 -38.09
CA SER A 46 14.28 -42.15 -36.78
C SER A 46 15.82 -42.25 -36.63
N ALA A 47 16.37 -41.67 -35.54
CA ALA A 47 17.34 -42.24 -34.56
C ALA A 47 18.09 -41.12 -33.78
N PRO A 48 18.77 -41.41 -32.64
CA PRO A 48 18.37 -42.14 -31.45
C PRO A 48 18.41 -41.27 -30.16
N SER A 49 17.76 -41.80 -29.14
CA SER A 49 17.55 -41.27 -27.80
C SER A 49 18.83 -41.14 -26.95
N GLU A 50 19.42 -39.93 -26.84
CA GLU A 50 20.37 -39.62 -25.76
C GLU A 50 20.73 -38.12 -25.66
N MET A 51 19.74 -37.22 -25.53
CA MET A 51 20.01 -35.83 -25.08
C MET A 51 18.75 -35.10 -24.59
N THR A 52 18.04 -35.64 -23.58
CA THR A 52 16.78 -35.04 -23.08
C THR A 52 16.81 -34.52 -21.64
N ASN A 53 17.96 -34.46 -20.96
CA ASN A 53 17.97 -34.15 -19.52
C ASN A 53 18.88 -32.98 -19.09
N LEU A 54 19.10 -31.96 -19.92
CA LEU A 54 19.91 -30.82 -19.48
C LEU A 54 19.58 -29.46 -20.14
N THR A 55 18.34 -28.96 -20.05
CA THR A 55 17.98 -27.51 -20.15
C THR A 55 16.46 -27.23 -20.10
N LEU A 56 15.78 -27.45 -18.95
CA LEU A 56 14.51 -26.73 -18.68
C LEU A 56 14.13 -26.68 -17.18
N GLY A 57 15.09 -26.41 -16.30
CA GLY A 57 14.80 -26.12 -14.90
C GLY A 57 14.42 -24.65 -14.72
N GLY A 58 13.12 -24.33 -14.71
CA GLY A 58 12.64 -22.99 -14.34
C GLY A 58 13.09 -22.60 -12.92
N TYR A 59 13.33 -21.30 -12.66
CA TYR A 59 13.77 -20.80 -11.35
C TYR A 59 12.82 -21.21 -10.20
N CYS A 60 11.52 -21.29 -10.49
CA CYS A 60 10.49 -21.72 -9.54
C CYS A 60 9.87 -23.03 -9.99
N ASN A 61 9.35 -23.78 -9.01
CA ASN A 61 8.67 -25.05 -9.24
C ASN A 61 7.44 -24.84 -10.16
N PRO A 62 7.20 -25.72 -11.15
CA PRO A 62 6.02 -25.65 -12.04
C PRO A 62 4.68 -25.48 -11.32
N TRP A 63 4.53 -26.03 -10.11
CA TRP A 63 3.35 -25.85 -9.27
C TRP A 63 2.98 -24.38 -9.04
N LEU A 64 3.96 -23.48 -9.03
CA LEU A 64 3.71 -22.04 -8.88
C LEU A 64 2.94 -21.45 -10.06
N GLY A 65 3.21 -21.94 -11.27
CA GLY A 65 2.46 -21.59 -12.48
C GLY A 65 1.00 -22.07 -12.40
N GLU A 66 0.79 -23.31 -11.93
CA GLU A 66 -0.55 -23.86 -11.70
C GLU A 66 -1.34 -23.05 -10.67
N LEU A 67 -0.69 -22.66 -9.55
CA LEU A 67 -1.28 -21.79 -8.54
C LEU A 67 -1.67 -20.43 -9.14
N GLY A 68 -0.78 -19.82 -9.93
CA GLY A 68 -1.04 -18.54 -10.57
C GLY A 68 -2.20 -18.60 -11.57
N ALA A 69 -2.32 -19.69 -12.33
CA ALA A 69 -3.42 -19.91 -13.27
C ALA A 69 -4.75 -20.13 -12.54
N TRP A 70 -4.75 -20.98 -11.50
CA TRP A 70 -5.92 -21.20 -10.67
C TRP A 70 -6.40 -19.90 -10.01
N TYR A 71 -5.48 -19.16 -9.38
CA TYR A 71 -5.82 -17.91 -8.70
C TYR A 71 -6.26 -16.82 -9.70
N GLY A 72 -5.62 -16.74 -10.88
CA GLY A 72 -6.05 -15.82 -11.95
C GLY A 72 -7.50 -16.04 -12.42
N GLY A 73 -8.04 -17.25 -12.25
CA GLY A 73 -9.46 -17.55 -12.47
C GLY A 73 -10.40 -16.83 -11.49
N VAL A 74 -10.00 -16.71 -10.23
CA VAL A 74 -10.82 -16.13 -9.14
C VAL A 74 -10.43 -14.68 -8.79
N HIS A 75 -9.24 -14.23 -9.18
CA HIS A 75 -8.62 -12.96 -8.79
C HIS A 75 -9.51 -11.74 -9.01
N GLY A 76 -10.19 -11.63 -10.16
CA GLY A 76 -11.06 -10.48 -10.41
C GLY A 76 -12.28 -10.44 -9.50
N TYR A 77 -12.87 -11.59 -9.15
CA TYR A 77 -13.99 -11.66 -8.20
C TYR A 77 -13.54 -11.33 -6.79
N SER A 78 -12.43 -11.92 -6.33
CA SER A 78 -11.88 -11.62 -5.01
C SER A 78 -11.47 -10.15 -4.90
N SER A 79 -10.81 -9.60 -5.91
CA SER A 79 -10.41 -8.19 -5.95
C SER A 79 -11.62 -7.26 -5.90
N LEU A 80 -12.70 -7.54 -6.64
CA LEU A 80 -13.92 -6.74 -6.56
C LEU A 80 -14.52 -6.72 -5.15
N VAL A 81 -14.59 -7.87 -4.50
CA VAL A 81 -15.11 -7.97 -3.12
C VAL A 81 -14.22 -7.19 -2.17
N VAL A 82 -12.89 -7.33 -2.28
CA VAL A 82 -11.93 -6.63 -1.44
C VAL A 82 -11.99 -5.11 -1.68
N CYS A 83 -12.03 -4.64 -2.92
CA CYS A 83 -12.12 -3.21 -3.22
C CYS A 83 -13.45 -2.60 -2.76
N LEU A 84 -14.58 -3.29 -2.94
CA LEU A 84 -15.88 -2.84 -2.42
C LEU A 84 -15.84 -2.71 -0.89
N PHE A 85 -15.32 -3.73 -0.23
CA PHE A 85 -15.13 -3.72 1.22
C PHE A 85 -14.18 -2.59 1.65
N GLY A 86 -13.05 -2.44 0.97
CA GLY A 86 -12.04 -1.41 1.19
C GLY A 86 -12.61 0.00 1.04
N CYS A 87 -13.38 0.26 -0.01
CA CYS A 87 -14.06 1.54 -0.20
C CYS A 87 -14.96 1.90 0.99
N VAL A 88 -15.78 0.95 1.45
CA VAL A 88 -16.67 1.18 2.60
C VAL A 88 -15.85 1.41 3.87
N MET A 89 -14.84 0.57 4.15
CA MET A 89 -14.02 0.67 5.34
C MET A 89 -13.20 1.96 5.39
N ASN A 90 -12.60 2.37 4.27
CA ASN A 90 -11.82 3.59 4.16
C ASN A 90 -12.70 4.84 4.20
N LEU A 91 -13.92 4.79 3.64
CA LEU A 91 -14.91 5.86 3.83
C LEU A 91 -15.32 6.01 5.30
N LEU A 92 -15.57 4.90 6.01
CA LEU A 92 -15.86 4.93 7.44
C LEU A 92 -14.67 5.49 8.25
N ASN A 93 -13.44 5.12 7.91
CA ASN A 93 -12.23 5.69 8.49
C ASN A 93 -12.19 7.22 8.31
N LEU A 94 -12.43 7.71 7.09
CA LEU A 94 -12.47 9.16 6.82
C LEU A 94 -13.55 9.85 7.66
N VAL A 95 -14.77 9.31 7.71
CA VAL A 95 -15.88 9.89 8.48
C VAL A 95 -15.56 9.96 9.97
N VAL A 96 -14.92 8.95 10.56
CA VAL A 96 -14.59 8.90 11.99
C VAL A 96 -13.36 9.75 12.31
N LEU A 97 -12.29 9.66 11.53
CA LEU A 97 -11.01 10.33 11.81
C LEU A 97 -11.08 11.84 11.61
N THR A 98 -12.02 12.34 10.79
CA THR A 98 -12.25 13.77 10.57
C THR A 98 -13.10 14.44 11.66
N ARG A 99 -13.64 13.68 12.63
CA ARG A 99 -14.40 14.24 13.76
C ARG A 99 -13.50 15.03 14.71
N ARG A 100 -14.07 16.05 15.35
CA ARG A 100 -13.37 16.99 16.25
C ARG A 100 -12.65 16.26 17.38
N GLU A 101 -13.25 15.21 17.92
CA GLU A 101 -12.73 14.39 19.01
C GLU A 101 -11.47 13.60 18.60
N MET A 102 -11.32 13.31 17.30
CA MET A 102 -10.19 12.61 16.71
C MET A 102 -9.11 13.55 16.18
N HIS A 103 -9.29 14.87 16.29
CA HIS A 103 -8.35 15.85 15.74
C HIS A 103 -7.00 15.84 16.48
N ASN A 104 -6.01 15.14 15.91
CA ASN A 104 -4.62 15.18 16.35
C ASN A 104 -3.67 14.85 15.17
N PRO A 105 -2.37 15.18 15.26
CA PRO A 105 -1.45 15.06 14.14
C PRO A 105 -1.32 13.65 13.57
N THR A 106 -1.39 12.62 14.42
CA THR A 106 -1.34 11.25 13.91
C THR A 106 -2.60 10.88 13.15
N ASN A 107 -3.77 11.23 13.70
CA ASN A 107 -5.02 10.95 13.02
C ASN A 107 -5.13 11.73 11.71
N ALA A 108 -4.51 12.90 11.58
CA ALA A 108 -4.39 13.59 10.29
C ALA A 108 -3.61 12.76 9.25
N ILE A 109 -2.49 12.12 9.64
CA ILE A 109 -1.73 11.21 8.77
C ILE A 109 -2.58 9.98 8.42
N LEU A 110 -3.30 9.41 9.40
CA LEU A 110 -4.22 8.28 9.16
C LEU A 110 -5.37 8.64 8.23
N THR A 111 -5.90 9.87 8.31
CA THR A 111 -6.91 10.38 7.37
C THR A 111 -6.32 10.49 5.97
N GLY A 112 -5.11 11.02 5.83
CA GLY A 112 -4.40 11.09 4.55
C GLY A 112 -4.16 9.70 3.94
N LEU A 113 -3.84 8.71 4.79
CA LEU A 113 -3.66 7.31 4.38
C LEU A 113 -5.00 6.70 3.92
N ALA A 114 -6.07 6.85 4.72
CA ALA A 114 -7.40 6.37 4.35
C ALA A 114 -7.94 7.00 3.05
N PHE A 115 -7.55 8.24 2.75
CA PHE A 115 -7.90 8.87 1.48
C PHE A 115 -7.14 8.26 0.29
N ALA A 116 -5.84 8.00 0.43
CA ALA A 116 -5.05 7.34 -0.60
C ALA A 116 -5.52 5.90 -0.86
N ASP A 117 -5.78 5.15 0.20
CA ASP A 117 -6.32 3.78 0.14
C ASP A 117 -7.70 3.75 -0.53
N LEU A 118 -8.60 4.69 -0.20
CA LEU A 118 -9.91 4.82 -0.85
C LEU A 118 -9.77 5.09 -2.36
N LEU A 119 -8.85 5.97 -2.77
CA LEU A 119 -8.62 6.26 -4.19
C LEU A 119 -8.11 5.01 -4.92
N ASN A 120 -7.19 4.26 -4.31
CA ASN A 120 -6.68 3.00 -4.85
C ASN A 120 -7.77 1.93 -5.02
N ASP A 121 -8.66 1.80 -4.04
CA ASP A 121 -9.75 0.82 -4.12
C ASP A 121 -10.79 1.24 -5.18
N LEU A 122 -11.14 2.52 -5.25
CA LEU A 122 -12.13 3.05 -6.21
C LEU A 122 -11.67 2.94 -7.66
N GLU A 123 -10.41 3.20 -7.93
CA GLU A 123 -9.85 3.20 -9.28
C GLU A 123 -9.61 1.78 -9.81
N TYR A 124 -9.30 0.83 -8.92
CA TYR A 124 -9.13 -0.58 -9.27
C TYR A 124 -10.46 -1.28 -9.58
N MET A 125 -11.56 -0.84 -8.98
CA MET A 125 -12.89 -1.44 -9.18
C MET A 125 -13.33 -1.53 -10.66
N PRO A 126 -13.30 -0.45 -11.47
CA PRO A 126 -13.62 -0.52 -12.89
C PRO A 126 -12.74 -1.52 -13.65
N PHE A 127 -11.45 -1.57 -13.34
CA PHE A 127 -10.52 -2.51 -13.97
C PHE A 127 -10.90 -3.96 -13.63
N ALA A 128 -11.12 -4.28 -12.35
CA ALA A 128 -11.52 -5.61 -11.90
C ALA A 128 -12.90 -6.04 -12.43
N LEU A 129 -13.86 -5.11 -12.51
CA LEU A 129 -15.19 -5.33 -13.06
C LEU A 129 -15.12 -5.70 -14.53
N PHE A 130 -14.39 -4.89 -15.29
CA PHE A 130 -14.26 -5.08 -16.71
C PHE A 130 -13.60 -6.41 -17.05
N MET A 131 -12.55 -6.72 -16.30
CA MET A 131 -11.73 -7.89 -16.46
C MET A 131 -12.44 -9.24 -16.38
N LYS A 132 -13.51 -9.34 -15.60
CA LYS A 132 -14.19 -10.62 -15.35
C LYS A 132 -15.71 -10.58 -15.53
N VAL A 133 -16.37 -9.45 -15.30
CA VAL A 133 -17.83 -9.36 -15.39
C VAL A 133 -18.29 -8.92 -16.79
N LEU A 134 -17.52 -8.06 -17.45
CA LEU A 134 -17.88 -7.51 -18.76
C LEU A 134 -17.08 -8.11 -19.92
N ALA A 135 -15.90 -8.68 -19.66
CA ALA A 135 -15.12 -9.39 -20.66
C ALA A 135 -15.84 -10.69 -21.08
N ARG A 136 -16.23 -10.78 -22.35
CA ARG A 136 -16.75 -12.01 -22.98
C ARG A 136 -15.65 -13.07 -23.06
N PRO A 137 -15.97 -14.37 -23.20
CA PRO A 137 -14.97 -15.38 -23.54
C PRO A 137 -14.26 -14.96 -24.85
N GLY A 138 -12.98 -14.57 -24.76
CA GLY A 138 -12.19 -14.07 -25.89
C GLY A 138 -11.67 -12.62 -25.81
N TYR A 139 -11.15 -12.19 -24.66
CA TYR A 139 -10.31 -10.97 -24.45
C TYR A 139 -11.00 -9.63 -24.08
N PRO A 140 -10.31 -8.76 -23.30
CA PRO A 140 -10.62 -7.34 -23.26
C PRO A 140 -10.60 -6.74 -24.69
N PRO A 141 -11.46 -5.75 -24.99
CA PRO A 141 -11.50 -5.11 -26.29
C PRO A 141 -10.20 -4.35 -26.51
N LYS A 142 -9.55 -4.63 -27.63
CA LYS A 142 -8.26 -4.05 -28.00
C LYS A 142 -8.41 -2.70 -28.67
N THR A 143 -9.33 -1.91 -28.13
CA THR A 143 -9.68 -0.60 -28.63
C THR A 143 -8.77 0.44 -27.99
N ASN A 144 -8.55 1.54 -28.70
CA ASN A 144 -7.76 2.65 -28.19
C ASN A 144 -8.26 3.17 -26.80
N PRO A 145 -9.58 3.33 -26.56
CA PRO A 145 -10.08 3.76 -25.25
C PRO A 145 -9.76 2.78 -24.12
N TRP A 146 -9.75 1.47 -24.39
CA TRP A 146 -9.37 0.48 -23.38
C TRP A 146 -7.88 0.54 -23.06
N ALA A 147 -7.01 0.61 -24.08
CA ALA A 147 -5.56 0.76 -23.87
C ALA A 147 -5.24 2.06 -23.10
N LEU A 148 -5.95 3.15 -23.38
CA LEU A 148 -5.83 4.40 -22.63
C LEU A 148 -6.28 4.25 -21.18
N PHE A 149 -7.41 3.58 -20.94
CA PHE A 149 -7.87 3.28 -19.58
C PHE A 149 -6.84 2.44 -18.81
N VAL A 150 -6.31 1.37 -19.39
CA VAL A 150 -5.31 0.50 -18.76
C VAL A 150 -4.04 1.29 -18.41
N LEU A 151 -3.56 2.14 -19.33
CA LEU A 151 -2.39 3.00 -19.07
C LEU A 151 -2.68 4.00 -17.94
N ALA A 152 -3.84 4.67 -17.96
CA ALA A 152 -4.21 5.64 -16.94
C ALA A 152 -4.39 4.98 -15.56
N HIS A 153 -5.12 3.87 -15.50
CA HIS A 153 -5.34 3.04 -14.31
C HIS A 153 -4.01 2.56 -13.72
N SER A 154 -3.13 1.95 -14.52
CA SER A 154 -1.84 1.44 -14.04
C SER A 154 -0.98 2.53 -13.41
N ASN A 155 -0.89 3.71 -14.04
CA ASN A 155 -0.11 4.83 -13.50
C ASN A 155 -0.75 5.45 -12.26
N PHE A 156 -2.08 5.60 -12.25
CA PHE A 156 -2.80 6.19 -11.13
C PHE A 156 -2.75 5.29 -9.89
N SER A 157 -3.01 3.99 -10.06
CA SER A 157 -2.85 2.95 -9.03
C SER A 157 -1.46 2.99 -8.41
N GLN A 158 -0.43 3.04 -9.25
CA GLN A 158 0.96 3.11 -8.80
C GLN A 158 1.25 4.36 -7.94
N VAL A 159 0.73 5.52 -8.32
CA VAL A 159 0.87 6.76 -7.54
C VAL A 159 0.14 6.63 -6.20
N CYS A 160 -1.13 6.21 -6.20
CA CYS A 160 -1.93 6.04 -4.98
C CYS A 160 -1.26 5.06 -4.00
N HIS A 161 -0.82 3.92 -4.51
CA HIS A 161 -0.11 2.92 -3.72
C HIS A 161 1.18 3.50 -3.13
N THR A 162 1.99 4.21 -3.94
CA THR A 162 3.24 4.85 -3.48
C THR A 162 2.99 5.87 -2.37
N ILE A 163 1.91 6.65 -2.48
CA ILE A 163 1.47 7.60 -1.43
C ILE A 163 1.16 6.85 -0.13
N SER A 164 0.39 5.76 -0.19
CA SER A 164 0.07 4.95 1.00
C SER A 164 1.32 4.40 1.67
N ILE A 165 2.33 3.96 0.89
CA ILE A 165 3.63 3.51 1.43
C ILE A 165 4.31 4.63 2.23
N TRP A 166 4.49 5.80 1.61
CA TRP A 166 5.22 6.90 2.24
C TRP A 166 4.46 7.52 3.42
N LEU A 167 3.13 7.51 3.41
CA LEU A 167 2.32 7.90 4.57
C LEU A 167 2.46 6.89 5.71
N THR A 168 2.59 5.60 5.41
CA THR A 168 2.85 4.56 6.41
C THR A 168 4.24 4.71 7.03
N VAL A 169 5.26 5.01 6.23
CA VAL A 169 6.61 5.39 6.72
C VAL A 169 6.52 6.63 7.61
N THR A 170 5.81 7.66 7.14
CA THR A 170 5.63 8.91 7.88
C THR A 170 4.96 8.65 9.24
N LEU A 171 3.90 7.82 9.26
CA LEU A 171 3.22 7.40 10.48
C LEU A 171 4.15 6.67 11.45
N ALA A 172 5.00 5.77 10.95
CA ALA A 172 5.99 5.05 11.76
C ALA A 172 6.97 6.00 12.43
N VAL A 173 7.56 6.90 11.64
CA VAL A 173 8.49 7.92 12.13
C VAL A 173 7.80 8.82 13.14
N TRP A 174 6.57 9.25 12.85
CA TRP A 174 5.77 10.08 13.74
C TRP A 174 5.52 9.41 15.09
N ARG A 175 5.17 8.12 15.08
CA ARG A 175 4.97 7.34 16.31
C ARG A 175 6.24 7.09 17.08
N TYR A 176 7.35 6.82 16.39
CA TYR A 176 8.65 6.75 17.03
C TYR A 176 8.99 8.08 17.73
N MET A 177 8.84 9.22 17.05
CA MET A 177 9.13 10.53 17.65
C MET A 177 8.28 10.81 18.89
N MET A 178 6.97 10.51 18.84
CA MET A 178 6.07 10.72 19.98
C MET A 178 6.45 9.92 21.23
N VAL A 179 6.94 8.68 21.04
CA VAL A 179 7.25 7.73 22.12
C VAL A 179 8.68 7.90 22.63
N ALA A 180 9.64 8.08 21.71
CA ALA A 180 11.06 8.18 22.04
C ALA A 180 11.47 9.55 22.58
N MET A 181 10.76 10.63 22.20
CA MET A 181 11.12 11.99 22.58
C MET A 181 10.00 12.68 23.38
N PRO A 182 9.66 12.22 24.60
CA PRO A 182 8.53 12.73 25.37
C PRO A 182 8.63 14.21 25.74
N MET A 183 9.84 14.77 25.85
CA MET A 183 10.07 16.19 26.15
C MET A 183 9.93 17.09 24.92
N GLN A 184 10.23 16.57 23.73
CA GLN A 184 10.24 17.34 22.49
C GLN A 184 9.02 17.06 21.60
N ASN A 185 8.23 16.02 21.88
CA ASN A 185 7.10 15.65 21.03
C ASN A 185 6.06 16.78 20.89
N LYS A 186 5.90 17.65 21.90
CA LYS A 186 4.98 18.81 21.85
C LYS A 186 5.41 19.85 20.81
N THR A 187 6.70 20.00 20.56
CA THR A 187 7.25 20.96 19.57
C THR A 187 7.53 20.31 18.22
N LEU A 188 7.90 19.02 18.20
CA LEU A 188 8.24 18.30 16.98
C LEU A 188 7.03 17.70 16.27
N CYS A 189 6.05 17.21 17.02
CA CYS A 189 4.89 16.49 16.49
C CYS A 189 3.64 17.39 16.47
N THR A 190 3.73 18.55 15.83
CA THR A 190 2.60 19.49 15.71
C THR A 190 1.69 19.16 14.52
N MET A 191 0.48 19.72 14.52
CA MET A 191 -0.49 19.51 13.44
C MET A 191 0.00 20.07 12.10
N GLU A 192 0.62 21.25 12.11
CA GLU A 192 1.16 21.90 10.91
C GLU A 192 2.24 21.04 10.25
N ARG A 193 3.16 20.49 11.06
CA ARG A 193 4.21 19.59 10.57
C ARG A 193 3.65 18.28 10.02
N ALA A 194 2.59 17.73 10.64
CA ALA A 194 1.92 16.55 10.09
C ALA A 194 1.27 16.83 8.74
N LYS A 195 0.56 17.96 8.59
CA LYS A 195 -0.02 18.39 7.32
C LYS A 195 1.05 18.60 6.25
N LEU A 196 2.15 19.26 6.60
CA LEU A 196 3.29 19.43 5.70
C LEU A 196 3.87 18.08 5.27
N ALA A 197 4.06 17.14 6.20
CA ALA A 197 4.57 15.80 5.90
C ALA A 197 3.63 15.03 4.95
N ILE A 198 2.31 15.16 5.12
CA ILE A 198 1.32 14.58 4.19
C ILE A 198 1.49 15.19 2.80
N ILE A 199 1.54 16.52 2.69
CA ILE A 199 1.72 17.20 1.39
C ILE A 199 3.02 16.74 0.71
N ILE A 200 4.12 16.67 1.46
CA ILE A 200 5.41 16.17 0.95
C ILE A 200 5.27 14.72 0.45
N ALA A 201 4.60 13.84 1.21
CA ALA A 201 4.40 12.46 0.79
C ALA A 201 3.61 12.35 -0.52
N TYR A 202 2.55 13.15 -0.70
CA TYR A 202 1.78 13.20 -1.95
C TYR A 202 2.62 13.71 -3.13
N VAL A 203 3.30 14.86 -2.96
CA VAL A 203 4.09 15.48 -4.02
C VAL A 203 5.29 14.62 -4.41
N CYS A 204 6.07 14.14 -3.44
CA CYS A 204 7.23 13.30 -3.71
C CYS A 204 6.85 11.98 -4.37
N SER A 205 5.74 11.35 -3.97
CA SER A 205 5.25 10.12 -4.61
C SER A 205 4.91 10.35 -6.08
N LEU A 206 4.24 11.47 -6.39
CA LEU A 206 3.94 11.84 -7.77
C LEU A 206 5.23 12.03 -8.59
N LEU A 207 6.22 12.74 -8.05
CA LEU A 207 7.51 12.97 -8.71
C LEU A 207 8.29 11.68 -8.95
N VAL A 208 8.33 10.78 -7.96
CA VAL A 208 9.02 9.48 -8.07
C VAL A 208 8.36 8.59 -9.13
N CYS A 209 7.05 8.73 -9.36
CA CYS A 209 6.34 7.96 -10.39
C CYS A 209 6.43 8.56 -11.80
N ILE A 210 7.00 9.76 -11.99
CA ILE A 210 7.13 10.36 -13.34
C ILE A 210 7.88 9.45 -14.33
N PRO A 211 9.06 8.89 -13.99
CA PRO A 211 9.79 8.00 -14.91
C PRO A 211 8.96 6.76 -15.28
N LEU A 212 8.20 6.22 -14.32
CA LEU A 212 7.27 5.09 -14.50
C LEU A 212 6.21 5.43 -15.56
N ASN A 213 5.59 6.60 -15.43
CA ASN A 213 4.56 7.07 -16.35
C ASN A 213 5.08 7.31 -17.77
N LEU A 214 6.36 7.73 -17.91
CA LEU A 214 6.97 7.99 -19.22
C LEU A 214 7.44 6.73 -19.95
N SER A 215 7.52 5.59 -19.26
CA SER A 215 8.03 4.36 -19.89
C SER A 215 7.02 3.64 -20.75
N PHE A 216 5.72 3.90 -20.60
CA PHE A 216 4.69 3.18 -21.33
C PHE A 216 3.94 4.11 -22.26
N SER A 217 3.60 3.60 -23.45
CA SER A 217 2.81 4.30 -24.46
C SER A 217 1.90 3.32 -25.17
N ILE A 218 0.86 3.86 -25.82
CA ILE A 218 -0.07 3.06 -26.61
C ILE A 218 0.56 2.84 -27.99
N LYS A 219 0.64 1.59 -28.42
CA LYS A 219 1.09 1.16 -29.75
C LYS A 219 -0.06 0.47 -30.48
N ASP A 220 -0.09 0.59 -31.80
CA ASP A 220 -1.06 -0.07 -32.67
C ASP A 220 -0.40 -1.13 -33.56
N THR A 221 -1.22 -2.04 -34.09
CA THR A 221 -0.72 -3.16 -34.92
C THR A 221 -0.33 -2.72 -36.35
N SER A 222 -0.61 -1.47 -36.72
CA SER A 222 -0.36 -0.93 -38.06
C SER A 222 1.15 -0.86 -38.39
N GLY A 223 2.02 -0.69 -37.38
CA GLY A 223 3.48 -0.67 -37.56
C GLY A 223 4.14 -2.05 -37.75
N MET A 224 3.44 -3.15 -37.52
CA MET A 224 3.97 -4.53 -37.66
C MET A 224 3.64 -5.15 -39.02
N SER A 225 2.69 -4.58 -39.76
CA SER A 225 2.12 -5.16 -40.98
C SER A 225 2.69 -4.50 -42.25
N SER A 226 4.00 -4.52 -42.45
CA SER A 226 4.60 -3.95 -43.67
C SER A 226 4.39 -4.80 -44.94
N ASN A 227 3.87 -6.03 -44.86
CA ASN A 227 3.85 -6.94 -46.01
C ASN A 227 2.54 -7.73 -46.27
N VAL A 228 1.41 -7.40 -45.65
CA VAL A 228 0.14 -8.10 -45.96
C VAL A 228 -0.98 -7.11 -46.19
N THR A 229 -1.22 -6.82 -47.48
CA THR A 229 -2.48 -6.25 -47.97
C THR A 229 -3.58 -7.29 -47.86
N MET A 230 -4.21 -7.39 -46.69
CA MET A 230 -5.53 -8.00 -46.56
C MET A 230 -6.56 -6.96 -46.15
N ASN A 231 -7.60 -6.86 -46.96
CA ASN A 231 -8.77 -6.02 -46.74
C ASN A 231 -9.39 -6.34 -45.37
N GLY A 232 -9.36 -5.36 -44.47
CA GLY A 232 -10.05 -5.41 -43.17
C GLY A 232 -9.18 -5.95 -42.03
N THR A 233 -8.10 -5.27 -41.67
CA THR A 233 -7.40 -5.52 -40.40
C THR A 233 -8.00 -4.63 -39.31
N ASP A 234 -8.70 -5.25 -38.35
CA ASP A 234 -9.07 -4.57 -37.11
C ASP A 234 -7.79 -4.09 -36.41
N VAL A 235 -7.60 -2.77 -36.32
CA VAL A 235 -6.44 -2.18 -35.65
C VAL A 235 -6.56 -2.45 -34.15
N LYS A 236 -5.68 -3.30 -33.63
CA LYS A 236 -5.57 -3.59 -32.19
C LYS A 236 -4.59 -2.62 -31.52
N TYR A 237 -4.95 -2.12 -30.34
CA TYR A 237 -4.14 -1.21 -29.52
C TYR A 237 -3.65 -1.90 -28.24
N TYR A 238 -2.40 -1.61 -27.86
CA TYR A 238 -1.71 -2.21 -26.74
C TYR A 238 -0.89 -1.20 -25.96
N VAL A 239 -0.69 -1.44 -24.67
CA VAL A 239 0.26 -0.68 -23.84
C VAL A 239 1.62 -1.36 -23.92
N TYR A 240 2.64 -0.64 -24.39
CA TYR A 240 3.99 -1.16 -24.56
C TYR A 240 5.03 -0.11 -24.18
N TYR A 241 6.32 -0.47 -24.16
CA TYR A 241 7.41 0.47 -23.93
C TYR A 241 7.39 1.63 -24.94
N SER A 242 7.46 2.86 -24.41
CA SER A 242 7.56 4.08 -25.22
C SER A 242 8.88 4.10 -26.00
N ASP A 243 8.94 4.90 -27.07
CA ASP A 243 10.16 5.02 -27.87
C ASP A 243 11.32 5.60 -27.03
N LEU A 244 10.99 6.49 -26.10
CA LEU A 244 11.93 7.01 -25.11
C LEU A 244 12.46 5.90 -24.18
N ALA A 245 11.61 4.94 -23.82
CA ALA A 245 12.00 3.82 -22.98
C ALA A 245 12.92 2.84 -23.69
N GLN A 246 12.72 2.63 -24.99
CA GLN A 246 13.55 1.72 -25.80
C GLN A 246 14.86 2.35 -26.25
N ALA A 247 14.94 3.69 -26.28
CA ALA A 247 16.16 4.42 -26.61
C ALA A 247 17.28 4.19 -25.57
N HIS A 248 18.51 4.54 -25.96
CA HIS A 248 19.69 4.59 -25.08
C HIS A 248 19.89 3.31 -24.23
N ASP A 249 19.95 2.13 -24.86
CA ASP A 249 20.17 0.85 -24.17
C ASP A 249 19.13 0.54 -23.07
N LYS A 250 17.87 0.93 -23.33
CA LYS A 250 16.74 0.72 -22.41
C LYS A 250 17.01 1.30 -21.00
N LEU A 251 17.79 2.38 -20.91
CA LEU A 251 18.18 3.00 -19.64
C LEU A 251 16.97 3.38 -18.79
N LEU A 252 15.93 3.95 -19.40
CA LEU A 252 14.71 4.36 -18.69
C LEU A 252 13.96 3.14 -18.14
N VAL A 253 13.93 2.02 -18.87
CA VAL A 253 13.37 0.77 -18.39
C VAL A 253 14.14 0.30 -17.16
N LYS A 254 15.47 0.17 -17.26
CA LYS A 254 16.33 -0.20 -16.13
C LYS A 254 16.11 0.73 -14.93
N ALA A 255 16.07 2.05 -15.15
CA ALA A 255 15.84 3.04 -14.10
C ALA A 255 14.47 2.89 -13.43
N ASN A 256 13.42 2.58 -14.19
CA ASN A 256 12.08 2.33 -13.64
C ASN A 256 12.03 1.09 -12.77
N PHE A 257 12.73 0.03 -13.18
CA PHE A 257 12.85 -1.18 -12.41
C PHE A 257 13.51 -0.97 -11.06
N TRP A 258 14.64 -0.26 -11.07
CA TRP A 258 15.33 0.16 -9.86
C TRP A 258 14.45 1.07 -9.00
N THR A 259 13.76 2.03 -9.62
CA THR A 259 12.85 2.93 -8.91
C THR A 259 11.71 2.17 -8.24
N TYR A 260 11.01 1.30 -8.96
CA TYR A 260 9.90 0.51 -8.40
C TYR A 260 10.38 -0.43 -7.29
N SER A 261 11.38 -1.26 -7.57
CA SER A 261 11.80 -2.31 -6.64
C SER A 261 12.54 -1.74 -5.43
N VAL A 262 13.44 -0.78 -5.63
CA VAL A 262 14.28 -0.25 -4.57
C VAL A 262 13.66 0.98 -3.92
N VAL A 263 13.33 2.01 -4.70
CA VAL A 263 12.89 3.30 -4.14
C VAL A 263 11.47 3.23 -3.60
N ILE A 264 10.55 2.59 -4.32
CA ILE A 264 9.14 2.52 -3.92
C ILE A 264 8.89 1.40 -2.91
N LYS A 265 9.55 0.24 -3.02
CA LYS A 265 9.28 -0.92 -2.15
C LYS A 265 10.35 -1.12 -1.07
N LEU A 266 11.60 -1.44 -1.43
CA LEU A 266 12.61 -1.89 -0.45
C LEU A 266 13.10 -0.79 0.51
N ILE A 267 13.32 0.45 0.05
CA ILE A 267 13.74 1.56 0.92
C ILE A 267 12.68 1.83 2.00
N PRO A 268 11.39 2.00 1.67
CA PRO A 268 10.34 2.10 2.67
C PRO A 268 10.29 0.92 3.63
N CYS A 269 10.44 -0.32 3.15
CA CYS A 269 10.48 -1.50 4.01
C CYS A 269 11.66 -1.49 4.98
N LEU A 270 12.85 -1.09 4.53
CA LEU A 270 14.03 -0.94 5.37
C LEU A 270 13.80 0.12 6.46
N VAL A 271 13.31 1.30 6.06
CA VAL A 271 12.99 2.39 7.00
C VAL A 271 11.94 1.94 8.01
N LEU A 272 10.85 1.30 7.56
CA LEU A 272 9.80 0.77 8.42
C LEU A 272 10.34 -0.26 9.41
N THR A 273 11.21 -1.17 8.96
CA THR A 273 11.83 -2.18 9.82
C THR A 273 12.66 -1.53 10.91
N VAL A 274 13.56 -0.61 10.54
CA VAL A 274 14.44 0.09 11.48
C VAL A 274 13.62 0.92 12.48
N VAL A 275 12.66 1.70 11.99
CA VAL A 275 11.83 2.57 12.83
C VAL A 275 10.92 1.74 13.74
N SER A 276 10.32 0.65 13.25
CA SER A 276 9.48 -0.24 14.06
C SER A 276 10.29 -0.91 15.17
N PHE A 277 11.50 -1.38 14.87
CA PHE A 277 12.40 -1.94 15.89
C PHE A 277 12.76 -0.90 16.96
N ARG A 278 13.12 0.33 16.55
CA ARG A 278 13.42 1.43 17.48
C ARG A 278 12.20 1.83 18.31
N LEU A 279 11.01 1.84 17.71
CA LEU A 279 9.74 2.11 18.38
C LEU A 279 9.42 1.05 19.44
N ILE A 280 9.59 -0.23 19.12
CA ILE A 280 9.41 -1.34 20.07
C ILE A 280 10.34 -1.16 21.27
N ASN A 281 11.63 -0.91 21.03
CA ASN A 281 12.61 -0.71 22.10
C ASN A 281 12.26 0.49 22.98
N SER A 282 11.91 1.61 22.38
CA SER A 282 11.50 2.81 23.10
C SER A 282 10.23 2.59 23.93
N LEU A 283 9.26 1.84 23.38
CA LEU A 283 8.04 1.47 24.09
C LEU A 283 8.34 0.58 25.29
N MET A 284 9.22 -0.42 25.14
CA MET A 284 9.66 -1.28 26.25
C MET A 284 10.36 -0.49 27.35
N GLU A 285 11.23 0.45 26.98
CA GLU A 285 11.92 1.33 27.95
C GLU A 285 10.92 2.23 28.69
N ALA A 286 9.96 2.82 27.98
CA ALA A 286 8.90 3.62 28.60
C ALA A 286 8.08 2.80 29.61
N LYS A 287 7.78 1.53 29.30
CA LYS A 287 7.12 0.61 30.24
C LYS A 287 7.97 0.33 31.48
N ARG A 288 9.27 0.08 31.31
CA ARG A 288 10.20 -0.15 32.42
C ARG A 288 10.26 1.05 33.37
N ARG A 289 10.37 2.27 32.83
CA ARG A 289 10.36 3.52 33.62
C ARG A 289 9.06 3.65 34.45
N LYS A 290 7.91 3.37 33.84
CA LYS A 290 6.61 3.39 34.56
C LYS A 290 6.51 2.32 35.64
N ALA A 291 7.05 1.12 35.42
CA ALA A 291 7.04 0.05 36.41
C ALA A 291 7.91 0.41 37.65
N GLN A 292 9.07 1.03 37.44
CA GLN A 292 9.94 1.49 38.53
C GLN A 292 9.28 2.56 39.39
N LEU A 293 8.54 3.50 38.78
CA LEU A 293 7.78 4.54 39.49
C LEU A 293 6.62 3.96 40.33
N LYS A 294 6.04 2.83 39.92
CA LYS A 294 4.98 2.13 40.69
C LYS A 294 5.53 1.24 41.81
N GLY A 295 6.79 0.82 41.74
CA GLY A 295 7.42 -0.07 42.74
C GLY A 295 7.95 0.62 44.00
N GLY A 296 8.06 1.96 44.02
CA GLY A 296 8.67 2.72 45.13
C GLY A 296 7.71 3.27 46.18
N GLY A 297 6.38 3.22 45.95
CA GLY A 297 5.38 3.78 46.86
C GLY A 297 4.53 2.72 47.55
N ARG A 298 4.75 2.49 48.86
CA ARG A 298 3.78 1.79 49.73
C ARG A 298 2.53 2.67 49.87
N GLY A 299 1.57 2.49 48.97
CA GLY A 299 0.29 3.19 49.03
C GLY A 299 -0.55 2.86 47.83
N ALA A 300 -1.52 1.97 48.01
CA ALA A 300 -2.48 1.58 47.00
C ALA A 300 -3.34 2.78 46.54
N ALA A 301 -2.93 3.46 45.47
CA ALA A 301 -3.83 4.25 44.65
C ALA A 301 -4.36 3.33 43.52
N LYS A 302 -5.48 2.70 43.80
CA LYS A 302 -6.31 1.99 42.82
C LYS A 302 -6.89 3.04 41.86
N GLY A 303 -6.66 2.88 40.56
CA GLY A 303 -7.47 3.54 39.52
C GLY A 303 -6.91 4.84 38.97
N GLY A 304 -6.12 4.73 37.90
CA GLY A 304 -5.85 5.81 36.96
C GLY A 304 -5.47 5.18 35.63
N GLU A 305 -6.25 5.44 34.59
CA GLU A 305 -6.20 4.81 33.27
C GLU A 305 -4.87 4.96 32.53
N ASP A 306 -3.91 4.10 32.84
CA ASP A 306 -2.57 4.18 32.26
C ASP A 306 -2.40 3.38 30.95
N GLY A 307 -3.50 3.15 30.22
CA GLY A 307 -3.55 2.25 29.05
C GLY A 307 -3.70 2.93 27.69
N GLY A 308 -4.13 4.20 27.62
CA GLY A 308 -4.54 4.83 26.35
C GLY A 308 -3.39 5.04 25.34
N GLY A 309 -2.26 5.57 25.81
CA GLY A 309 -1.08 5.82 24.97
C GLY A 309 -0.39 4.55 24.49
N ASP A 310 -0.26 3.55 25.38
CA ASP A 310 0.40 2.27 25.06
C ASP A 310 -0.45 1.42 24.08
N ARG A 311 -1.78 1.45 24.23
CA ARG A 311 -2.70 0.75 23.32
C ARG A 311 -2.67 1.35 21.91
N THR A 312 -2.66 2.67 21.78
CA THR A 312 -2.64 3.34 20.46
C THR A 312 -1.32 3.09 19.73
N THR A 313 -0.19 3.11 20.44
CA THR A 313 1.12 2.78 19.84
C THR A 313 1.19 1.31 19.41
N ARG A 314 0.65 0.39 20.21
CA ARG A 314 0.57 -1.04 19.84
C ARG A 314 -0.32 -1.29 18.61
N MET A 315 -1.46 -0.61 18.53
CA MET A 315 -2.33 -0.66 17.35
C MET A 315 -1.56 -0.25 16.10
N LEU A 316 -0.87 0.87 16.17
CA LEU A 316 -0.18 1.40 15.00
C LEU A 316 1.05 0.56 14.66
N LEU A 317 1.76 0.02 15.65
CA LEU A 317 2.79 -0.97 15.38
C LEU A 317 2.22 -2.21 14.64
N ALA A 318 1.02 -2.68 14.97
CA ALA A 318 0.39 -3.78 14.25
C ALA A 318 0.12 -3.43 12.77
N VAL A 319 -0.40 -2.21 12.51
CA VAL A 319 -0.58 -1.70 11.14
C VAL A 319 0.76 -1.66 10.38
N LEU A 320 1.82 -1.15 11.01
CA LEU A 320 3.16 -1.06 10.39
C LEU A 320 3.78 -2.42 10.08
N LEU A 321 3.64 -3.38 11.00
CA LEU A 321 4.16 -4.74 10.80
C LEU A 321 3.38 -5.49 9.73
N LEU A 322 2.05 -5.33 9.69
CA LEU A 322 1.23 -5.93 8.64
C LEU A 322 1.63 -5.39 7.26
N PHE A 323 1.75 -4.07 7.14
CA PHE A 323 2.22 -3.42 5.92
C PHE A 323 3.61 -3.93 5.49
N LEU A 324 4.55 -4.07 6.43
CA LEU A 324 5.88 -4.61 6.14
C LEU A 324 5.82 -6.06 5.63
N MET A 325 4.98 -6.90 6.25
CA MET A 325 4.82 -8.31 5.85
C MET A 325 4.25 -8.45 4.44
N THR A 326 3.38 -7.53 4.00
CA THR A 326 2.77 -7.56 2.67
C THR A 326 3.68 -6.97 1.60
N GLU A 327 4.40 -5.90 1.89
CA GLU A 327 5.21 -5.17 0.89
C GLU A 327 6.61 -5.74 0.67
N PHE A 328 7.24 -6.25 1.73
CA PHE A 328 8.63 -6.71 1.66
C PHE A 328 8.84 -7.86 0.66
N PRO A 329 7.99 -8.90 0.62
CA PRO A 329 8.10 -9.97 -0.38
C PRO A 329 7.98 -9.43 -1.81
N GLN A 330 7.08 -8.48 -2.05
CA GLN A 330 6.88 -7.87 -3.38
C GLN A 330 8.14 -7.11 -3.83
N GLY A 331 8.75 -6.34 -2.92
CA GLY A 331 10.00 -5.62 -3.20
C GLY A 331 11.17 -6.55 -3.53
N ILE A 332 11.31 -7.67 -2.79
CA ILE A 332 12.35 -8.67 -3.07
C ILE A 332 12.11 -9.32 -4.43
N LEU A 333 10.89 -9.75 -4.73
CA LEU A 333 10.57 -10.41 -5.99
C LEU A 333 10.79 -9.47 -7.18
N GLY A 334 10.47 -8.17 -7.04
CA GLY A 334 10.80 -7.15 -8.03
C GLY A 334 12.30 -7.00 -8.25
N LEU A 335 13.10 -6.95 -7.17
CA LEU A 335 14.56 -6.86 -7.27
C LEU A 335 15.18 -8.13 -7.88
N LEU A 336 14.71 -9.32 -7.50
CA LEU A 336 15.20 -10.58 -8.08
C LEU A 336 14.85 -10.69 -9.55
N SER A 337 13.70 -10.17 -9.99
CA SER A 337 13.34 -10.09 -11.40
C SER A 337 14.31 -9.23 -12.20
N LEU A 338 14.85 -8.17 -11.60
CA LEU A 338 15.86 -7.31 -12.20
C LEU A 338 17.26 -7.97 -12.24
N LEU A 339 17.65 -8.70 -11.18
CA LEU A 339 18.98 -9.30 -11.07
C LEU A 339 19.12 -10.62 -11.85
N LEU A 340 18.06 -11.43 -11.88
CA LEU A 340 18.04 -12.75 -12.50
C LEU A 340 17.43 -12.73 -13.92
N GLY A 341 16.82 -11.61 -14.32
CA GLY A 341 16.26 -11.40 -15.64
C GLY A 341 14.95 -12.14 -15.91
N ASP A 342 14.59 -12.22 -17.19
CA ASP A 342 13.25 -12.61 -17.65
C ASP A 342 12.81 -14.01 -17.24
N ALA A 343 13.74 -14.96 -17.18
CA ALA A 343 13.44 -16.32 -16.82
C ALA A 343 12.92 -16.42 -15.37
N PHE A 344 13.46 -15.63 -14.45
CA PHE A 344 12.93 -15.52 -13.08
C PHE A 344 11.59 -14.78 -13.07
N PHE A 345 11.51 -13.66 -13.79
CA PHE A 345 10.28 -12.87 -13.88
C PHE A 345 9.07 -13.72 -14.34
N ARG A 346 9.22 -14.47 -15.42
CA ARG A 346 8.16 -15.34 -15.98
C ARG A 346 7.85 -16.54 -15.08
N SER A 347 8.88 -17.19 -14.52
CA SER A 347 8.69 -18.42 -13.73
C SER A 347 8.19 -18.16 -12.30
N CYS A 348 8.56 -17.02 -11.71
CA CYS A 348 8.35 -16.75 -10.29
C CYS A 348 7.47 -15.53 -10.02
N TYR A 349 7.77 -14.39 -10.65
CA TYR A 349 7.07 -13.15 -10.34
C TYR A 349 5.67 -13.13 -10.95
N LEU A 350 5.54 -13.48 -12.24
CA LEU A 350 4.27 -13.40 -12.97
C LEU A 350 3.16 -14.27 -12.36
N PRO A 351 3.40 -15.53 -11.95
CA PRO A 351 2.37 -16.34 -11.31
C PRO A 351 1.95 -15.80 -9.94
N LEU A 352 2.87 -15.13 -9.22
CA LEU A 352 2.60 -14.52 -7.92
C LEU A 352 1.98 -13.11 -8.02
N GLY A 353 1.97 -12.47 -9.19
CA GLY A 353 1.54 -11.08 -9.36
C GLY A 353 0.12 -10.81 -8.83
N ASP A 354 -0.86 -11.62 -9.23
CA ASP A 354 -2.24 -11.49 -8.77
C ASP A 354 -2.37 -11.69 -7.25
N LEU A 355 -1.58 -12.60 -6.68
CA LEU A 355 -1.54 -12.83 -5.23
C LEU A 355 -0.94 -11.63 -4.50
N MET A 356 0.08 -10.98 -5.08
CA MET A 356 0.65 -9.76 -4.52
C MET A 356 -0.36 -8.61 -4.58
N ASP A 357 -1.10 -8.48 -5.68
CA ASP A 357 -2.10 -7.43 -5.86
C ASP A 357 -3.26 -7.58 -4.87
N ILE A 358 -3.81 -8.79 -4.69
CA ILE A 358 -4.88 -8.98 -3.69
C ILE A 358 -4.38 -8.75 -2.27
N VAL A 359 -3.12 -9.09 -1.97
CA VAL A 359 -2.52 -8.86 -0.65
C VAL A 359 -2.36 -7.36 -0.41
N ALA A 360 -1.95 -6.58 -1.42
CA ALA A 360 -1.89 -5.13 -1.35
C ALA A 360 -3.28 -4.49 -1.16
N LEU A 361 -4.28 -4.91 -1.94
CA LEU A 361 -5.68 -4.46 -1.80
C LEU A 361 -6.29 -4.85 -0.45
N SER A 362 -5.91 -5.99 0.11
CA SER A 362 -6.38 -6.39 1.44
C SER A 362 -5.76 -5.52 2.53
N ASN A 363 -4.50 -5.12 2.35
CA ASN A 363 -3.79 -4.26 3.29
C ASN A 363 -4.40 -2.86 3.36
N SER A 364 -4.83 -2.29 2.22
CA SER A 364 -5.57 -1.02 2.19
C SER A 364 -6.94 -1.11 2.89
N ALA A 365 -7.61 -2.25 2.83
CA ALA A 365 -8.97 -2.43 3.37
C ALA A 365 -9.04 -2.69 4.89
N ILE A 366 -8.00 -3.30 5.49
CA ILE A 366 -8.08 -3.84 6.85
C ILE A 366 -7.93 -2.78 7.95
N ASN A 367 -7.50 -1.57 7.61
CA ASN A 367 -7.19 -0.49 8.55
C ASN A 367 -8.37 -0.19 9.51
N PHE A 368 -9.60 -0.15 9.00
CA PHE A 368 -10.80 0.05 9.85
C PHE A 368 -11.00 -1.07 10.87
N ILE A 369 -10.79 -2.32 10.47
CA ILE A 369 -10.89 -3.49 11.37
C ILE A 369 -9.85 -3.36 12.48
N LEU A 370 -8.62 -2.99 12.15
CA LEU A 370 -7.56 -2.79 13.14
C LEU A 370 -7.92 -1.66 14.11
N TYR A 371 -8.48 -0.55 13.62
CA TYR A 371 -8.87 0.59 14.45
C TYR A 371 -10.04 0.24 15.38
N THR A 372 -11.06 -0.43 14.87
CA THR A 372 -12.20 -0.86 15.69
C THR A 372 -11.80 -1.94 16.69
N ALA A 373 -10.91 -2.88 16.34
CA ALA A 373 -10.44 -3.91 17.26
C ALA A 373 -9.55 -3.35 18.37
N MET A 374 -8.69 -2.36 18.06
CA MET A 374 -7.59 -1.97 18.95
C MET A 374 -7.69 -0.53 19.53
N SER A 375 -8.51 0.36 18.97
CA SER A 375 -8.69 1.74 19.47
C SER A 375 -10.06 1.97 20.11
N LEU A 376 -10.06 2.07 21.44
CA LEU A 376 -11.25 2.42 22.22
C LEU A 376 -11.82 3.78 21.80
N LYS A 377 -10.94 4.77 21.60
CA LYS A 377 -11.34 6.14 21.23
C LYS A 377 -12.00 6.15 19.85
N PHE A 378 -11.45 5.43 18.88
CA PHE A 378 -12.05 5.30 17.55
C PHE A 378 -13.46 4.70 17.64
N ARG A 379 -13.62 3.61 18.40
CA ARG A 379 -14.93 2.98 18.62
C ARG A 379 -15.96 3.93 19.24
N GLN A 380 -15.58 4.70 20.26
CA GLN A 380 -16.48 5.65 20.92
C GLN A 380 -16.96 6.72 19.94
N VAL A 381 -16.05 7.28 19.13
CA VAL A 381 -16.40 8.29 18.13
C VAL A 381 -17.24 7.69 17.00
N PHE A 382 -16.94 6.47 16.56
CA PHE A 382 -17.77 5.74 15.60
C PHE A 382 -19.21 5.54 16.12
N MET A 383 -19.38 4.99 17.33
CA MET A 383 -20.71 4.76 17.91
C MET A 383 -21.48 6.06 18.13
N ALA A 384 -20.79 7.15 18.52
CA ALA A 384 -21.40 8.47 18.64
C ALA A 384 -21.82 9.05 17.28
N THR A 385 -20.98 8.90 16.25
CA THR A 385 -21.21 9.41 14.89
C THR A 385 -22.43 8.77 14.23
N PHE A 386 -22.62 7.46 14.44
CA PHE A 386 -23.74 6.70 13.85
C PHE A 386 -24.91 6.51 14.83
N HIS A 387 -24.92 7.23 15.97
CA HIS A 387 -25.94 7.15 17.01
C HIS A 387 -26.22 5.73 17.53
N LEU A 388 -25.25 4.83 17.40
CA LEU A 388 -25.32 3.43 17.83
C LEU A 388 -25.21 3.27 19.35
N ASN A 389 -24.92 4.35 20.08
CA ASN A 389 -24.93 4.38 21.56
C ASN A 389 -26.25 3.94 22.18
N LYS A 390 -27.36 3.97 21.41
CA LYS A 390 -28.67 3.44 21.84
C LYS A 390 -28.72 1.91 21.87
N LEU A 391 -27.88 1.22 21.09
CA LEU A 391 -27.83 -0.25 20.99
C LEU A 391 -26.89 -0.88 22.02
N CYS A 392 -25.95 -0.10 22.56
CA CYS A 392 -25.01 -0.57 23.58
C CYS A 392 -24.66 0.60 24.52
N PRO A 393 -25.26 0.70 25.72
CA PRO A 393 -24.95 1.75 26.67
C PRO A 393 -23.51 1.56 27.18
N GLN A 394 -22.56 2.32 26.62
CA GLN A 394 -21.19 2.34 27.15
C GLN A 394 -21.14 3.19 28.42
N GLN A 395 -20.55 2.63 29.48
CA GLN A 395 -20.15 3.34 30.69
C GLN A 395 -19.30 4.55 30.29
N ARG A 396 -19.86 5.73 30.52
CA ARG A 396 -19.22 7.03 30.31
C ARG A 396 -18.04 7.10 31.28
N LEU A 397 -16.82 7.02 30.77
CA LEU A 397 -15.66 7.40 31.56
C LEU A 397 -15.61 8.94 31.59
N SER A 398 -15.60 9.48 32.80
CA SER A 398 -15.72 10.90 33.08
C SER A 398 -14.70 11.72 32.28
N PRO A 399 -15.07 12.91 31.78
CA PRO A 399 -14.08 13.83 31.24
C PRO A 399 -13.08 14.13 32.35
N GLU A 400 -11.80 13.96 32.04
CA GLU A 400 -10.68 14.50 32.80
C GLU A 400 -11.01 15.95 33.14
N SER A 401 -11.21 16.22 34.42
CA SER A 401 -11.48 17.56 34.91
C SER A 401 -10.34 18.45 34.46
N ASP A 402 -10.63 19.41 33.59
CA ASP A 402 -9.81 20.59 33.39
C ASP A 402 -9.46 21.13 34.78
N LEU A 403 -8.21 20.93 35.18
CA LEU A 403 -7.65 21.55 36.37
C LEU A 403 -7.51 23.03 36.03
N THR A 404 -8.62 23.75 36.16
CA THR A 404 -8.62 25.21 36.14
C THR A 404 -7.63 25.64 37.20
N THR A 405 -6.53 26.25 36.75
CA THR A 405 -5.57 26.97 37.57
C THR A 405 -6.31 28.12 38.26
N THR A 406 -7.00 27.83 39.36
CA THR A 406 -7.48 28.85 40.28
C THR A 406 -6.26 29.33 41.04
N ARG A 407 -5.79 30.53 40.69
CA ARG A 407 -4.82 31.31 41.45
C ARG A 407 -5.16 31.21 42.94
N VAL A 408 -4.27 30.59 43.71
CA VAL A 408 -4.22 30.75 45.16
C VAL A 408 -3.76 32.20 45.40
N ILE A 409 -4.72 33.11 45.52
CA ILE A 409 -4.46 34.42 46.13
C ILE A 409 -4.43 34.16 47.64
N HIS A 410 -3.24 34.26 48.20
CA HIS A 410 -3.01 34.32 49.63
C HIS A 410 -3.65 35.61 50.17
N SER A 411 -4.89 35.53 50.66
CA SER A 411 -5.47 36.58 51.50
C SER A 411 -5.04 36.31 52.94
N ILE A 412 -3.98 37.01 53.36
CA ILE A 412 -3.63 37.19 54.77
C ILE A 412 -4.73 38.06 55.39
N ALA A 413 -5.58 37.45 56.22
CA ALA A 413 -6.51 38.19 57.06
C ALA A 413 -5.75 38.75 58.28
N LEU A 414 -5.60 40.07 58.33
CA LEU A 414 -5.30 40.82 59.56
C LEU A 414 -6.62 41.04 60.31
N PRO A 415 -6.70 40.81 61.64
CA PRO A 415 -7.89 41.11 62.40
C PRO A 415 -7.96 42.62 62.71
N SER A 416 -9.00 43.29 62.23
CA SER A 416 -9.37 44.64 62.68
C SER A 416 -10.20 44.54 63.97
N ASN A 417 -9.62 44.92 65.11
CA ASN A 417 -10.37 45.14 66.34
C ASN A 417 -11.13 46.47 66.23
N GLY A 418 -12.46 46.38 66.30
CA GLY A 418 -13.38 47.51 66.38
C GLY A 418 -13.32 48.20 67.74
N VAL A 419 -13.18 49.53 67.69
CA VAL A 419 -13.30 50.45 68.82
C VAL A 419 -14.80 50.71 69.06
N HIS A 420 -15.30 50.34 70.23
CA HIS A 420 -16.61 50.78 70.73
C HIS A 420 -16.44 52.13 71.44
N GLN A 421 -17.15 53.15 70.96
CA GLN A 421 -17.37 54.42 71.64
C GLN A 421 -18.40 54.24 72.77
N SER A 422 -18.05 54.74 73.95
CA SER A 422 -18.93 55.04 75.09
C SER A 422 -19.62 56.40 74.91
N PRO A 423 -20.89 56.58 75.33
CA PRO A 423 -21.48 57.90 75.45
C PRO A 423 -21.27 58.48 76.86
N LEU A 424 -20.97 59.79 76.92
CA LEU A 424 -21.05 60.64 78.10
C LEU A 424 -22.38 61.41 78.05
N ALA A 425 -23.26 61.15 79.02
CA ALA A 425 -24.16 62.08 79.72
C ALA A 425 -25.15 61.27 80.56
#